data_AF-A0A151WQI4-F1
#
_entry.id   AF-A0A151WQI4-F1
#
_cell.length_a   1.000
_cell.length_b   1.000
_cell.length_c   1.000
_cell.angle_alpha   90.00
_cell.angle_beta   90.00
_cell.angle_gamma   90.00
#
_symmetry.space_group_name_H-M   'P 1'
#
loop_
_entity.id
_entity.type
_entity.pdbx_description
1 polymer ?
#
loop_
_entity_poly.entity_id
_entity_poly.type
_entity_poly.pdbx_seq_one_letter_code
_entity_poly.pdbx_strand_id
1 'polypeptide(L)'
;MAQLRYTRNLFLRGICITYLFAFLSFYVQIPGLYGDNGILPARTQLDLKARATLLNKMKQKPTFLWFAPYLGLNVDYMLDVLSLLGAILSFAGFVSQKFCIAPVFAGLWSLYYSLYQIGQTFMFFQWDVLLLEVGFLCMFVAPVWYAYRGNPSDYVTLWAVRWLLYRLMFSSGVVKLTSGCPVWWKLDALNIHFESQCIPTALAWYAHHLPMWLLRLFTVATNVIELAVPLLFFFPNRKVRIIAFYLQVFLQICIIATGNYNFFNFLTICLCISLLDDQFFSKRKSKNNKSRIRNYLSTLITILIYGGVMYGTYIYYDLKIMDNWTIESNITFTQREFGYILYHVVVFSMYFALASFALTLVSTIISIFYTKEMHQLNDKLTATVFALLYGISIAYIFAISVVPYSSLSKIFNSTSIDQLTRLHSKVDHLHIINSYGLFRRMTGVEGRPEVVIEGSDSIEGPWKEYEFLYKPGNVNNSLPFVAPYQPRLDWQMWFAALGTYHQNPWLMSLAYRLLSGQPEVLALMNTVENPFRDRPPKYVRANRILMLGGLGKQSHSPLIEYLTKMKILQEKPGFKVTNEPFKLILDNLRSLVSKVEPSLILWGVFTAGYAIILTGYSNSVSKKK
;
A
#
# COMPACT_ATOMS: atom_id res chain seq x y z
N MET A 1 9.28 5.62 -30.80
CA MET A 1 8.68 5.53 -29.46
C MET A 1 8.71 6.95 -28.85
N ALA A 2 7.68 7.38 -28.11
CA ALA A 2 7.59 8.76 -27.61
C ALA A 2 8.25 8.89 -26.24
N GLN A 3 9.12 9.89 -26.03
CA GLN A 3 9.84 10.12 -24.76
C GLN A 3 8.91 9.92 -23.53
N LEU A 4 9.48 9.42 -22.43
CA LEU A 4 8.75 9.09 -21.20
C LEU A 4 9.18 9.95 -20.00
N ARG A 5 9.81 11.10 -20.26
CA ARG A 5 10.40 11.93 -19.22
C ARG A 5 9.34 12.47 -18.27
N TYR A 6 8.24 13.00 -18.80
CA TYR A 6 7.16 13.57 -17.97
C TYR A 6 6.43 12.47 -17.21
N THR A 7 6.09 11.36 -17.88
CA THR A 7 5.45 10.20 -17.26
C THR A 7 6.29 9.65 -16.12
N ARG A 8 7.59 9.41 -16.34
CA ARG A 8 8.53 8.94 -15.31
C ARG A 8 8.63 9.93 -14.15
N ASN A 9 8.79 11.21 -14.43
CA ASN A 9 8.95 12.22 -13.39
C ASN A 9 7.68 12.34 -12.53
N LEU A 10 6.49 12.30 -13.15
CA LEU A 10 5.22 12.31 -12.43
C LEU A 10 5.07 11.06 -11.56
N PHE A 11 5.41 9.88 -12.09
CA PHE A 11 5.44 8.64 -11.32
C PHE A 11 6.34 8.75 -10.09
N LEU A 12 7.61 9.14 -10.25
CA LEU A 12 8.57 9.25 -9.15
C LEU A 12 8.12 10.26 -8.08
N ARG A 13 7.54 11.40 -8.48
CA ARG A 13 6.96 12.36 -7.52
C ARG A 13 5.76 11.77 -6.77
N GLY A 14 4.88 11.05 -7.47
CA GLY A 14 3.77 10.33 -6.84
C GLY A 14 4.22 9.33 -5.77
N ILE A 15 5.31 8.60 -6.05
CA ILE A 15 5.91 7.70 -5.06
C ILE A 15 6.54 8.47 -3.89
N CYS A 16 7.18 9.62 -4.12
CA CYS A 16 7.66 10.48 -3.03
C CYS A 16 6.51 10.95 -2.13
N ILE A 17 5.36 11.33 -2.70
CA ILE A 17 4.16 11.70 -1.93
C ILE A 17 3.65 10.51 -1.11
N THR A 18 3.64 9.31 -1.70
CA THR A 18 3.20 8.08 -1.01
C THR A 18 4.12 7.76 0.17
N TYR A 19 5.44 7.83 -0.01
CA TYR A 19 6.39 7.67 1.09
C TYR A 19 6.22 8.73 2.17
N LEU A 20 6.00 9.98 1.78
CA LEU A 20 5.74 11.08 2.73
C LEU A 20 4.54 10.74 3.63
N PHE A 21 3.43 10.31 3.04
CA PHE A 21 2.26 9.87 3.81
C PHE A 21 2.56 8.67 4.70
N ALA A 22 3.28 7.67 4.19
CA ALA A 22 3.63 6.47 4.96
C ALA A 22 4.52 6.79 6.17
N PHE A 23 5.58 7.59 5.98
CA PHE A 23 6.50 7.98 7.06
C PHE A 23 5.84 8.88 8.11
N LEU A 24 5.07 9.89 7.69
CA LEU A 24 4.38 10.77 8.63
C LEU A 24 3.29 10.00 9.40
N SER A 25 2.53 9.15 8.70
CA SER A 25 1.52 8.30 9.34
C SER A 25 2.13 7.33 10.35
N PHE A 26 3.32 6.80 10.07
CA PHE A 26 4.04 5.96 11.03
C PHE A 26 4.54 6.79 12.22
N TYR A 27 5.15 7.95 11.96
CA TYR A 27 5.77 8.82 12.95
C TYR A 27 4.83 9.19 14.10
N VAL A 28 3.62 9.66 13.78
CA VAL A 28 2.65 10.11 14.80
C VAL A 28 2.19 8.99 15.75
N GLN A 29 2.34 7.72 15.36
CA GLN A 29 1.92 6.56 16.15
C GLN A 29 3.07 5.88 16.90
N ILE A 30 4.32 6.32 16.71
CA ILE A 30 5.48 5.69 17.35
C ILE A 30 5.33 5.58 18.87
N PRO A 31 4.99 6.65 19.61
CA PRO A 31 4.96 6.58 21.08
C PRO A 31 3.97 5.54 21.60
N GLY A 32 2.76 5.50 21.02
CA GLY A 32 1.69 4.60 21.46
C GLY A 32 1.84 3.17 20.98
N LEU A 33 2.39 2.93 19.79
CA LEU A 33 2.52 1.57 19.24
C LEU A 33 3.85 0.91 19.61
N TYR A 34 4.95 1.65 19.48
CA TYR A 34 6.31 1.09 19.45
C TYR A 34 7.23 1.63 20.53
N GLY A 35 6.86 2.72 21.19
CA GLY A 35 7.59 3.29 22.31
C GLY A 35 7.70 2.31 23.48
N ASP A 36 8.55 2.63 24.45
CA ASP A 36 8.78 1.76 25.62
C ASP A 36 7.50 1.52 26.45
N ASN A 37 6.60 2.52 26.47
CA ASN A 37 5.28 2.45 27.08
C ASN A 37 4.17 2.05 26.10
N GLY A 38 4.50 1.80 24.83
CA GLY A 38 3.54 1.46 23.79
C GLY A 38 2.98 0.04 23.88
N ILE A 39 2.06 -0.27 22.98
CA ILE A 39 1.38 -1.58 22.88
C ILE A 39 2.39 -2.69 22.57
N LEU A 40 3.27 -2.51 21.60
CA LEU A 40 4.30 -3.48 21.23
C LEU A 40 5.68 -2.81 21.17
N PRO A 41 6.36 -2.65 22.33
CA PRO A 41 7.63 -1.93 22.40
C PRO A 41 8.68 -2.48 21.43
N ALA A 42 9.16 -1.66 20.49
CA ALA A 42 10.09 -2.07 19.45
C ALA A 42 11.46 -2.53 20.00
N ARG A 43 11.83 -2.10 21.21
CA ARG A 43 13.05 -2.56 21.89
C ARG A 43 13.10 -4.07 22.09
N THR A 44 11.95 -4.72 22.17
CA THR A 44 11.87 -6.20 22.31
C THR A 44 12.37 -6.93 21.08
N GLN A 45 12.40 -6.26 19.92
CA GLN A 45 12.82 -6.82 18.64
C GLN A 45 14.34 -6.73 18.42
N LEU A 46 15.05 -5.92 19.21
CA LEU A 46 16.47 -5.61 19.04
C LEU A 46 17.21 -5.62 20.39
N ASP A 47 18.14 -6.56 20.55
CA ASP A 47 19.06 -6.53 21.69
C ASP A 47 20.27 -5.63 21.40
N LEU A 48 20.11 -4.33 21.68
CA LEU A 48 21.17 -3.35 21.49
C LEU A 48 22.41 -3.63 22.37
N LYS A 49 22.24 -4.30 23.53
CA LYS A 49 23.30 -4.59 24.50
C LYS A 49 24.12 -5.84 24.15
N ALA A 50 23.62 -6.68 23.25
CA ALA A 50 24.36 -7.86 22.80
C ALA A 50 25.75 -7.46 22.24
N ARG A 51 26.80 -8.13 22.69
CA ARG A 51 28.22 -7.90 22.28
C ARG A 51 28.52 -8.38 20.84
N ALA A 52 27.51 -8.79 20.08
CA ALA A 52 27.68 -9.19 18.69
C ALA A 52 28.15 -8.01 17.83
N THR A 53 29.03 -8.30 16.85
CA THR A 53 29.47 -7.31 15.86
C THR A 53 28.29 -6.76 15.07
N LEU A 54 28.38 -5.50 14.64
CA LEU A 54 27.32 -4.85 13.85
C LEU A 54 26.97 -5.65 12.59
N LEU A 55 27.97 -6.24 11.93
CA LEU A 55 27.75 -7.09 10.75
C LEU A 55 26.87 -8.32 11.07
N ASN A 56 27.09 -8.98 12.21
CA ASN A 56 26.28 -10.12 12.62
C ASN A 56 24.86 -9.69 12.98
N LYS A 57 24.70 -8.53 13.63
CA LYS A 57 23.39 -7.94 13.92
C LYS A 57 22.60 -7.60 12.64
N MET A 58 23.25 -6.99 11.66
CA MET A 58 22.66 -6.67 10.35
C MET A 58 22.28 -7.93 9.55
N LYS A 59 23.07 -9.01 9.65
CA LYS A 59 22.74 -10.31 9.03
C LYS A 59 21.51 -10.96 9.68
N GLN A 60 21.32 -10.79 10.99
CA GLN A 60 20.15 -11.33 11.69
C GLN A 60 18.88 -10.54 11.38
N LYS A 61 18.95 -9.21 11.50
CA LYS A 61 17.87 -8.30 11.16
C LYS A 61 18.45 -7.07 10.46
N PRO A 62 18.25 -6.90 9.14
CA PRO A 62 18.77 -5.77 8.39
C PRO A 62 17.95 -4.51 8.70
N THR A 63 18.42 -3.70 9.65
CA THR A 63 17.74 -2.46 10.04
C THR A 63 18.73 -1.39 10.50
N PHE A 64 18.48 -0.14 10.13
CA PHE A 64 19.30 0.98 10.60
C PHE A 64 19.12 1.30 12.08
N LEU A 65 18.15 0.69 12.77
CA LEU A 65 18.00 0.86 14.21
C LEU A 65 19.18 0.35 15.03
N TRP A 66 20.03 -0.53 14.46
CA TRP A 66 21.28 -0.93 15.11
C TRP A 66 22.26 0.24 15.31
N PHE A 67 22.09 1.35 14.59
CA PHE A 67 22.89 2.56 14.76
C PHE A 67 22.47 3.44 15.95
N ALA A 68 21.35 3.14 16.62
CA ALA A 68 20.85 3.94 17.75
C ALA A 68 21.91 4.22 18.85
N PRO A 69 22.69 3.21 19.32
CA PRO A 69 23.71 3.45 20.34
C PRO A 69 24.83 4.40 19.91
N TYR A 70 25.16 4.43 18.61
CA TYR A 70 26.21 5.29 18.05
C TYR A 70 25.78 6.77 18.01
N LEU A 71 24.48 7.02 17.90
CA LEU A 71 23.90 8.37 17.99
C LEU A 71 23.57 8.77 19.43
N GLY A 72 23.77 7.87 20.40
CA GLY A 72 23.38 8.06 21.79
C GLY A 72 21.87 8.04 22.02
N LEU A 73 21.12 7.32 21.17
CA LEU A 73 19.66 7.23 21.21
C LEU A 73 19.19 5.82 21.61
N ASN A 74 17.98 5.73 22.14
CA ASN A 74 17.28 4.45 22.31
C ASN A 74 16.54 4.06 21.01
N VAL A 75 15.86 2.91 21.03
CA VAL A 75 15.11 2.40 19.85
C VAL A 75 13.96 3.34 19.47
N ASP A 76 13.25 3.89 20.47
CA ASP A 76 12.11 4.79 20.29
C ASP A 76 12.50 6.09 19.55
N TYR A 77 13.54 6.79 20.01
CA TYR A 77 14.02 7.99 19.33
C TYR A 77 14.68 7.68 17.98
N MET A 78 15.29 6.50 17.82
CA MET A 78 15.81 6.11 16.50
C MET A 78 14.69 5.87 15.48
N LEU A 79 13.53 5.37 15.91
CA LEU A 79 12.33 5.29 15.06
C LEU A 79 11.90 6.67 14.56
N ASP A 80 11.93 7.68 15.42
CA ASP A 80 11.64 9.07 15.02
C ASP A 80 12.61 9.55 13.95
N VAL A 81 13.91 9.37 14.18
CA VAL A 81 14.96 9.82 13.26
C VAL A 81 14.78 9.21 11.89
N LEU A 82 14.56 7.89 11.81
CA LEU A 82 14.34 7.20 10.54
C LEU A 82 13.07 7.69 9.83
N SER A 83 11.98 7.89 10.58
CA SER A 83 10.71 8.33 10.03
C SER A 83 10.75 9.77 9.52
N LEU A 84 11.34 10.68 10.31
CA LEU A 84 11.51 12.08 9.94
C LEU A 84 12.49 12.25 8.77
N LEU A 85 13.60 11.52 8.76
CA LEU A 85 14.53 11.53 7.64
C LEU A 85 13.86 11.04 6.35
N GLY A 86 13.05 9.97 6.44
CA GLY A 86 12.24 9.47 5.33
C GLY A 86 11.25 10.51 4.82
N ALA A 87 10.53 11.19 5.73
CA ALA A 87 9.62 12.27 5.40
C ALA A 87 10.32 13.46 4.73
N ILE A 88 11.50 13.87 5.22
CA ILE A 88 12.28 14.98 4.63
C ILE A 88 12.75 14.62 3.21
N LEU A 89 13.32 13.43 3.01
CA LEU A 89 13.78 12.99 1.68
C LEU A 89 12.61 12.88 0.69
N SER A 90 11.47 12.40 1.16
CA SER A 90 10.24 12.29 0.37
C SER A 90 9.67 13.66 0.01
N PHE A 91 9.64 14.59 0.97
CA PHE A 91 9.20 15.96 0.72
C PHE A 91 10.12 16.69 -0.27
N ALA A 92 11.44 16.50 -0.16
CA ALA A 92 12.41 17.05 -1.11
C ALA A 92 12.18 16.53 -2.54
N GLY A 93 11.94 15.22 -2.70
CA GLY A 93 11.58 14.60 -3.97
C GLY A 93 10.24 15.04 -4.53
N PHE A 94 9.24 15.23 -3.67
CA PHE A 94 7.92 15.74 -4.05
C PHE A 94 8.04 17.16 -4.65
N VAL A 95 8.71 18.07 -3.93
CA VAL A 95 8.82 19.49 -4.33
C VAL A 95 9.80 19.68 -5.50
N SER A 96 10.91 18.94 -5.52
CA SER A 96 11.99 19.14 -6.48
C SER A 96 12.41 17.85 -7.17
N GLN A 97 12.31 17.86 -8.51
CA GLN A 97 12.70 16.71 -9.35
C GLN A 97 14.19 16.35 -9.21
N LYS A 98 15.03 17.27 -8.71
CA LYS A 98 16.46 17.02 -8.50
C LYS A 98 16.71 15.92 -7.46
N PHE A 99 15.78 15.73 -6.53
CA PHE A 99 15.85 14.69 -5.51
C PHE A 99 15.17 13.38 -5.93
N CYS A 100 14.52 13.32 -7.10
CA CYS A 100 13.99 12.07 -7.66
C CYS A 100 15.09 11.28 -8.38
N ILE A 101 16.13 10.87 -7.65
CA ILE A 101 17.28 10.11 -8.16
C ILE A 101 17.40 8.75 -7.47
N ALA A 102 18.05 7.79 -8.12
CA ALA A 102 18.16 6.41 -7.61
C ALA A 102 18.72 6.32 -6.17
N PRO A 103 19.76 7.08 -5.77
CA PRO A 103 20.26 7.06 -4.39
C PRO A 103 19.22 7.49 -3.34
N VAL A 104 18.35 8.46 -3.67
CA VAL A 104 17.29 8.91 -2.75
C VAL A 104 16.24 7.82 -2.59
N PHE A 105 15.83 7.15 -3.67
CA PHE A 105 14.91 6.01 -3.57
C PHE A 105 15.52 4.80 -2.86
N ALA A 106 16.82 4.54 -3.03
CA ALA A 106 17.54 3.54 -2.25
C ALA A 106 17.53 3.88 -0.76
N GLY A 107 17.73 5.15 -0.41
CA GLY A 107 17.59 5.66 0.96
C GLY A 107 16.17 5.49 1.50
N LEU A 108 15.15 5.96 0.79
CA LEU A 108 13.74 5.84 1.17
C LEU A 108 13.31 4.40 1.40
N TRP A 109 13.68 3.50 0.48
CA TRP A 109 13.41 2.08 0.62
C TRP A 109 14.11 1.49 1.85
N SER A 110 15.40 1.80 2.06
CA SER A 110 16.17 1.26 3.19
C SER A 110 15.66 1.76 4.54
N LEU A 111 15.24 3.03 4.62
CA LEU A 111 14.61 3.62 5.80
C LEU A 111 13.27 2.92 6.08
N TYR A 112 12.40 2.78 5.08
CA TYR A 112 11.09 2.15 5.25
C TYR A 112 11.21 0.66 5.60
N TYR A 113 12.11 -0.05 4.94
CA TYR A 113 12.42 -1.46 5.22
C TYR A 113 12.93 -1.64 6.66
N SER A 114 13.76 -0.71 7.15
CA SER A 114 14.22 -0.72 8.55
C SER A 114 13.07 -0.60 9.55
N LEU A 115 12.06 0.23 9.27
CA LEU A 115 10.84 0.36 10.08
C LEU A 115 9.98 -0.90 9.99
N TYR A 116 9.78 -1.42 8.78
CA TYR A 116 9.00 -2.63 8.53
C TYR A 116 9.54 -3.85 9.30
N GLN A 117 10.86 -4.03 9.35
CA GLN A 117 11.52 -5.14 10.04
C GLN A 117 11.23 -5.21 11.56
N ILE A 118 10.91 -4.07 12.19
CA ILE A 118 10.61 -4.02 13.63
C ILE A 118 9.16 -3.66 13.94
N GLY A 119 8.37 -3.34 12.92
CA GLY A 119 7.01 -2.85 13.04
C GLY A 119 5.95 -3.89 13.40
N GLN A 120 6.35 -5.16 13.53
CA GLN A 120 5.55 -6.28 14.04
C GLN A 120 4.16 -6.37 13.34
N THR A 121 3.11 -6.78 14.05
CA THR A 121 1.75 -6.93 13.53
C THR A 121 1.20 -5.64 12.91
N PHE A 122 1.62 -4.48 13.41
CA PHE A 122 1.13 -3.18 12.95
C PHE A 122 1.78 -2.71 11.64
N MET A 123 2.80 -3.39 11.08
CA MET A 123 3.39 -3.09 9.75
C MET A 123 3.18 -4.21 8.72
N PHE A 124 2.52 -5.31 9.09
CA PHE A 124 2.39 -6.50 8.23
C PHE A 124 1.16 -6.43 7.32
N PHE A 125 1.05 -5.35 6.54
CA PHE A 125 -0.10 -5.10 5.67
C PHE A 125 0.27 -5.07 4.19
N GLN A 126 -0.71 -5.30 3.31
CA GLN A 126 -0.46 -5.42 1.86
C GLN A 126 0.09 -4.13 1.22
N TRP A 127 -0.27 -2.95 1.72
CA TRP A 127 0.29 -1.69 1.21
C TRP A 127 1.72 -1.43 1.68
N ASP A 128 2.13 -1.95 2.85
CA ASP A 128 3.49 -1.82 3.35
C ASP A 128 4.45 -2.63 2.47
N VAL A 129 4.09 -3.88 2.13
CA VAL A 129 4.87 -4.72 1.20
C VAL A 129 4.81 -4.23 -0.25
N LEU A 130 3.67 -3.68 -0.70
CA LEU A 130 3.58 -3.05 -2.02
C LEU A 130 4.51 -1.84 -2.11
N LEU A 131 4.57 -1.00 -1.08
CA LEU A 131 5.47 0.16 -1.06
C LEU A 131 6.95 -0.25 -1.09
N LEU A 132 7.32 -1.36 -0.45
CA LEU A 132 8.67 -1.92 -0.55
C LEU A 132 8.99 -2.40 -1.97
N GLU A 133 8.08 -3.12 -2.61
CA GLU A 133 8.26 -3.59 -3.99
C GLU A 133 8.33 -2.43 -4.99
N VAL A 134 7.45 -1.43 -4.88
CA VAL A 134 7.48 -0.22 -5.72
C VAL A 134 8.73 0.63 -5.46
N GLY A 135 9.13 0.79 -4.20
CA GLY A 135 10.34 1.51 -3.81
C GLY A 135 11.60 0.91 -4.40
N PHE A 136 11.69 -0.43 -4.40
CA PHE A 136 12.78 -1.15 -5.04
C PHE A 136 12.81 -0.91 -6.55
N LEU A 137 11.66 -0.98 -7.23
CA LEU A 137 11.56 -0.63 -8.66
C LEU A 137 11.97 0.82 -8.94
N CYS A 138 11.69 1.76 -8.03
CA CYS A 138 12.07 3.15 -8.19
C CYS A 138 13.60 3.37 -8.22
N MET A 139 14.40 2.46 -7.65
CA MET A 139 15.87 2.49 -7.79
C MET A 139 16.32 2.33 -9.24
N PHE A 140 15.54 1.64 -10.07
CA PHE A 140 15.80 1.47 -11.50
C PHE A 140 15.10 2.54 -12.35
N VAL A 141 13.88 2.94 -11.98
CA VAL A 141 13.11 3.95 -12.71
C VAL A 141 13.72 5.35 -12.54
N ALA A 142 14.26 5.66 -11.36
CA ALA A 142 14.91 6.95 -11.12
C ALA A 142 16.29 7.00 -11.80
N PRO A 143 16.66 8.14 -12.40
CA PRO A 143 17.99 8.30 -12.95
C PRO A 143 19.03 8.32 -11.82
N VAL A 144 20.22 7.77 -12.07
CA VAL A 144 21.32 7.75 -11.07
C VAL A 144 21.69 9.17 -10.63
N TRP A 145 21.76 10.09 -11.60
CA TRP A 145 21.98 11.51 -11.39
C TRP A 145 20.87 12.30 -12.06
N TYR A 146 20.59 13.52 -11.57
CA TYR A 146 19.56 14.35 -12.18
C TYR A 146 19.91 14.66 -13.64
N ALA A 147 19.20 14.00 -14.56
CA ALA A 147 19.37 14.19 -15.99
C ALA A 147 18.24 15.05 -16.56
N TYR A 148 18.60 16.08 -17.33
CA TYR A 148 17.62 16.91 -18.03
C TYR A 148 17.06 16.21 -19.28
N ARG A 149 17.58 15.04 -19.67
CA ARG A 149 17.12 14.26 -20.83
C ARG A 149 16.41 12.97 -20.41
N GLY A 150 15.47 12.52 -21.22
CA GLY A 150 14.87 11.18 -21.05
C GLY A 150 15.88 10.10 -21.40
N ASN A 151 15.86 8.98 -20.70
CA ASN A 151 16.73 7.85 -21.02
C ASN A 151 15.92 6.85 -21.86
N PRO A 152 16.41 6.37 -23.01
CA PRO A 152 15.76 5.28 -23.73
C PRO A 152 15.43 4.07 -22.85
N SER A 153 16.20 3.79 -21.79
CA SER A 153 15.89 2.70 -20.85
C SER A 153 14.61 2.91 -20.01
N ASP A 154 14.01 4.10 -20.02
CA ASP A 154 12.78 4.41 -19.27
C ASP A 154 11.59 3.52 -19.69
N TYR A 155 11.55 3.01 -20.94
CA TYR A 155 10.49 2.07 -21.36
C TYR A 155 10.61 0.72 -20.67
N VAL A 156 11.85 0.25 -20.50
CA VAL A 156 12.17 -1.04 -19.89
C VAL A 156 11.84 -0.99 -18.39
N THR A 157 12.20 0.10 -17.71
CA THR A 157 11.91 0.29 -16.28
C THR A 157 10.42 0.51 -15.99
N LEU A 158 9.71 1.32 -16.79
CA LEU A 158 8.25 1.47 -16.64
C LEU A 158 7.47 0.23 -17.07
N TRP A 159 8.04 -0.64 -17.92
CA TRP A 159 7.44 -1.95 -18.19
C TRP A 159 7.36 -2.81 -16.92
N ALA A 160 8.40 -2.80 -16.07
CA ALA A 160 8.38 -3.52 -14.79
C ALA A 160 7.30 -2.99 -13.83
N VAL A 161 7.14 -1.66 -13.78
CA VAL A 161 6.05 -1.01 -13.01
C VAL A 161 4.68 -1.44 -13.53
N ARG A 162 4.51 -1.52 -14.86
CA ARG A 162 3.28 -2.00 -15.48
C ARG A 162 2.99 -3.46 -15.18
N TRP A 163 4.04 -4.30 -15.13
CA TRP A 163 3.92 -5.70 -14.72
C TRP A 163 3.50 -5.85 -13.27
N LEU A 164 4.03 -5.01 -12.36
CA LEU A 164 3.56 -4.97 -10.98
C LEU A 164 2.09 -4.53 -10.89
N LEU A 165 1.69 -3.48 -11.61
CA LEU A 165 0.29 -3.04 -11.66
C LEU A 165 -0.64 -4.15 -12.16
N TYR A 166 -0.23 -4.86 -13.21
CA TYR A 166 -0.96 -6.01 -13.74
C TYR A 166 -1.15 -7.07 -12.67
N ARG A 167 -0.06 -7.53 -12.03
CA ARG A 167 -0.13 -8.52 -10.94
C ARG A 167 -1.05 -8.06 -9.82
N LEU A 168 -0.89 -6.82 -9.36
CA LEU A 168 -1.71 -6.26 -8.28
C LEU A 168 -3.20 -6.34 -8.59
N MET A 169 -3.62 -5.80 -9.74
CA MET A 169 -5.04 -5.73 -10.11
C MET A 169 -5.60 -7.11 -10.43
N PHE A 170 -4.88 -7.89 -11.24
CA PHE A 170 -5.33 -9.21 -11.66
C PHE A 170 -5.42 -10.19 -10.50
N SER A 171 -4.40 -10.24 -9.63
CA SER A 171 -4.44 -11.08 -8.43
C SER A 171 -5.59 -10.68 -7.52
N SER A 172 -5.84 -9.38 -7.32
CA SER A 172 -6.95 -8.89 -6.49
C SER A 172 -8.32 -9.36 -7.00
N GLY A 173 -8.54 -9.37 -8.32
CA GLY A 173 -9.77 -9.91 -8.91
C GLY A 173 -9.86 -11.44 -8.81
N VAL A 174 -8.77 -12.14 -9.13
CA VAL A 174 -8.74 -13.61 -9.16
C VAL A 174 -9.00 -14.22 -7.79
N VAL A 175 -8.43 -13.65 -6.73
CA VAL A 175 -8.60 -14.22 -5.38
C VAL A 175 -10.06 -14.21 -4.93
N LYS A 176 -10.86 -13.24 -5.36
CA LYS A 176 -12.28 -13.09 -4.98
C LYS A 176 -13.11 -14.29 -5.44
N LEU A 177 -12.94 -14.72 -6.69
CA LEU A 177 -13.64 -15.88 -7.24
C LEU A 177 -13.01 -17.21 -6.83
N THR A 178 -11.68 -17.31 -6.80
CA THR A 178 -10.98 -18.55 -6.39
C THR A 178 -11.14 -18.88 -4.90
N SER A 179 -11.56 -17.92 -4.07
CA SER A 179 -11.85 -18.14 -2.64
C SER A 179 -13.01 -19.11 -2.37
N GLY A 180 -13.89 -19.29 -3.36
CA GLY A 180 -15.17 -19.99 -3.22
C GLY A 180 -16.21 -19.24 -2.38
N CYS A 181 -16.03 -17.94 -2.13
CA CYS A 181 -16.98 -17.15 -1.34
C CYS A 181 -18.33 -17.02 -2.06
N PRO A 182 -19.44 -17.51 -1.48
CA PRO A 182 -20.76 -17.46 -2.13
C PRO A 182 -21.21 -16.04 -2.46
N VAL A 183 -20.85 -15.06 -1.64
CA VAL A 183 -21.24 -13.65 -1.81
C VAL A 183 -20.64 -13.05 -3.09
N TRP A 184 -19.37 -13.35 -3.38
CA TRP A 184 -18.73 -12.93 -4.64
C TRP A 184 -19.38 -13.62 -5.85
N TRP A 185 -19.70 -14.91 -5.75
CA TRP A 185 -20.33 -15.69 -6.82
C TRP A 185 -21.79 -15.30 -7.09
N LYS A 186 -22.51 -14.80 -6.07
CA LYS A 186 -23.86 -14.24 -6.19
C LYS A 186 -23.89 -12.76 -6.61
N LEU A 187 -22.72 -12.14 -6.78
CA LEU A 187 -22.57 -10.70 -7.06
C LEU A 187 -23.10 -9.79 -5.94
N ASP A 188 -23.31 -10.32 -4.74
CA ASP A 188 -23.84 -9.57 -3.59
C ASP A 188 -22.73 -8.92 -2.74
N ALA A 189 -21.47 -8.97 -3.21
CA ALA A 189 -20.30 -8.55 -2.45
C ALA A 189 -20.36 -7.07 -2.02
N LEU A 190 -20.74 -6.18 -2.92
CA LEU A 190 -20.81 -4.74 -2.59
C LEU A 190 -22.01 -4.38 -1.70
N ASN A 191 -23.00 -5.24 -1.54
CA ASN A 191 -24.08 -5.01 -0.56
C ASN A 191 -23.54 -5.00 0.87
N ILE A 192 -22.58 -5.89 1.13
CA ILE A 192 -22.00 -6.08 2.47
C ILE A 192 -20.71 -5.27 2.63
N HIS A 193 -19.98 -5.04 1.53
CA HIS A 193 -18.67 -4.40 1.57
C HIS A 193 -18.68 -3.03 2.27
N PHE A 194 -19.68 -2.19 1.98
CA PHE A 194 -19.71 -0.82 2.46
C PHE A 194 -19.94 -0.72 3.97
N GLU A 195 -20.69 -1.65 4.56
CA GLU A 195 -20.88 -1.75 6.01
C GLU A 195 -19.71 -2.48 6.71
N SER A 196 -19.12 -3.50 6.07
CA SER A 196 -18.18 -4.42 6.71
C SER A 196 -16.70 -4.03 6.56
N GLN A 197 -16.38 -3.07 5.68
CA GLN A 197 -15.03 -2.56 5.49
C GLN A 197 -14.41 -1.98 6.77
N CYS A 198 -13.09 -2.01 6.89
CA CYS A 198 -12.42 -1.67 8.14
C CYS A 198 -12.72 -0.24 8.65
N ILE A 199 -12.50 0.77 7.81
CA ILE A 199 -12.68 2.19 8.15
C ILE A 199 -13.50 2.83 7.03
N PRO A 200 -14.84 2.71 7.06
CA PRO A 200 -15.72 3.33 6.07
C PRO A 200 -15.69 4.85 6.22
N THR A 201 -15.92 5.55 5.10
CA THR A 201 -16.19 7.00 5.12
C THR A 201 -17.70 7.25 5.19
N ALA A 202 -18.10 8.51 5.38
CA ALA A 202 -19.52 8.89 5.29
C ALA A 202 -20.19 8.47 3.96
N LEU A 203 -19.45 8.45 2.84
CA LEU A 203 -20.01 8.05 1.54
C LEU A 203 -20.34 6.56 1.44
N ALA A 204 -19.69 5.70 2.24
CA ALA A 204 -20.06 4.29 2.27
C ALA A 204 -21.46 4.06 2.80
N TRP A 205 -21.94 4.87 3.74
CA TRP A 205 -23.30 4.76 4.23
C TRP A 205 -24.31 4.98 3.09
N TYR A 206 -24.11 6.03 2.29
CA TYR A 206 -24.95 6.27 1.11
C TYR A 206 -24.81 5.17 0.05
N ALA A 207 -23.59 4.67 -0.17
CA ALA A 207 -23.35 3.59 -1.12
C ALA A 207 -24.04 2.28 -0.69
N HIS A 208 -24.04 1.97 0.61
CA HIS A 208 -24.70 0.78 1.17
C HIS A 208 -26.22 0.79 0.93
N HIS A 209 -26.84 1.97 0.93
CA HIS A 209 -28.28 2.13 0.71
C HIS A 209 -28.68 2.24 -0.77
N LEU A 210 -27.76 2.07 -1.72
CA LEU A 210 -28.11 2.00 -3.13
C LEU A 210 -28.95 0.75 -3.44
N PRO A 211 -29.80 0.79 -4.49
CA PRO A 211 -30.59 -0.36 -4.89
C PRO A 211 -29.71 -1.59 -5.17
N MET A 212 -30.19 -2.76 -4.71
CA MET A 212 -29.53 -4.07 -4.84
C MET A 212 -29.05 -4.37 -6.27
N TRP A 213 -29.89 -4.09 -7.27
CA TRP A 213 -29.55 -4.32 -8.68
C TRP A 213 -28.33 -3.48 -9.13
N LEU A 214 -28.21 -2.25 -8.63
CA LEU A 214 -27.10 -1.35 -8.97
C LEU A 214 -25.81 -1.79 -8.27
N LEU A 215 -25.89 -2.27 -7.03
CA LEU A 215 -24.75 -2.81 -6.29
C LEU A 215 -24.22 -4.12 -6.90
N ARG A 216 -25.11 -4.98 -7.40
CA ARG A 216 -24.73 -6.15 -8.20
C ARG A 216 -24.02 -5.73 -9.49
N LEU A 217 -24.55 -4.74 -10.21
CA LEU A 217 -23.90 -4.19 -11.41
C LEU A 217 -22.53 -3.59 -11.09
N PHE A 218 -22.37 -2.88 -9.98
CA PHE A 218 -21.07 -2.39 -9.53
C PHE A 218 -20.11 -3.54 -9.20
N THR A 219 -20.62 -4.64 -8.62
CA THR A 219 -19.82 -5.85 -8.37
C THR A 219 -19.31 -6.46 -9.68
N VAL A 220 -20.16 -6.52 -10.72
CA VAL A 220 -19.77 -6.89 -12.09
C VAL A 220 -18.69 -5.95 -12.62
N ALA A 221 -18.90 -4.62 -12.51
CA ALA A 221 -17.94 -3.64 -12.98
C ALA A 221 -16.57 -3.77 -12.28
N THR A 222 -16.54 -3.98 -10.96
CA THR A 222 -15.31 -4.25 -10.21
C THR A 222 -14.62 -5.52 -10.72
N ASN A 223 -15.36 -6.62 -10.90
CA ASN A 223 -14.79 -7.86 -11.43
C ASN A 223 -14.20 -7.66 -12.83
N VAL A 224 -14.87 -6.94 -13.72
CA VAL A 224 -14.37 -6.67 -15.09
C VAL A 224 -13.11 -5.79 -15.06
N ILE A 225 -13.11 -4.73 -14.25
CA ILE A 225 -11.96 -3.82 -14.09
C ILE A 225 -10.75 -4.54 -13.48
N GLU A 226 -10.95 -5.56 -12.65
CA GLU A 226 -9.87 -6.32 -12.03
C GLU A 226 -9.46 -7.59 -12.79
N LEU A 227 -10.33 -8.21 -13.59
CA LEU A 227 -10.03 -9.46 -14.30
C LEU A 227 -9.72 -9.24 -15.79
N ALA A 228 -10.55 -8.47 -16.49
CA ALA A 228 -10.45 -8.30 -17.94
C ALA A 228 -9.55 -7.12 -18.33
N VAL A 229 -9.75 -5.97 -17.69
CA VAL A 229 -9.00 -4.74 -18.03
C VAL A 229 -7.49 -4.86 -17.82
N PRO A 230 -6.94 -5.58 -16.82
CA PRO A 230 -5.49 -5.68 -16.66
C PRO A 230 -4.79 -6.36 -17.83
N LEU A 231 -5.45 -7.30 -18.51
CA LEU A 231 -4.90 -7.93 -19.72
C LEU A 231 -4.64 -6.89 -20.83
N LEU A 232 -5.37 -5.78 -20.82
CA LEU A 232 -5.22 -4.69 -21.79
C LEU A 232 -4.06 -3.73 -21.47
N PHE A 233 -3.41 -3.85 -20.31
CA PHE A 233 -2.28 -2.97 -19.95
C PHE A 233 -1.11 -3.10 -20.92
N PHE A 234 -0.86 -4.30 -21.42
CA PHE A 234 0.20 -4.58 -22.39
C PHE A 234 -0.25 -4.46 -23.85
N PHE A 235 -1.50 -4.06 -24.10
CA PHE A 235 -2.03 -3.94 -25.44
C PHE A 235 -1.26 -2.84 -26.22
N PRO A 236 -0.82 -3.10 -27.47
CA PRO A 236 0.06 -2.19 -28.20
C PRO A 236 -0.63 -0.85 -28.54
N ASN A 237 -1.96 -0.83 -28.67
CA ASN A 237 -2.72 0.38 -28.94
C ASN A 237 -2.75 1.33 -27.73
N ARG A 238 -2.23 2.54 -27.91
CA ARG A 238 -2.18 3.59 -26.89
C ARG A 238 -3.54 3.95 -26.30
N LYS A 239 -4.56 4.10 -27.14
CA LYS A 239 -5.90 4.52 -26.68
C LYS A 239 -6.53 3.47 -25.77
N VAL A 240 -6.28 2.19 -26.04
CA VAL A 240 -6.71 1.09 -25.18
C VAL A 240 -6.11 1.24 -23.78
N ARG A 241 -4.79 1.45 -23.68
CA ARG A 241 -4.13 1.65 -22.37
C ARG A 241 -4.61 2.89 -21.62
N ILE A 242 -4.97 3.97 -22.33
CA ILE A 242 -5.48 5.20 -21.70
C ILE A 242 -6.89 4.98 -21.12
N ILE A 243 -7.77 4.26 -21.80
CA ILE A 243 -9.07 3.91 -21.23
C ILE A 243 -8.88 3.00 -20.01
N ALA A 244 -7.97 2.02 -20.10
CA ALA A 244 -7.62 1.17 -18.96
C ALA A 244 -7.11 1.99 -17.77
N PHE A 245 -6.26 3.00 -18.00
CA PHE A 245 -5.83 3.97 -16.99
C PHE A 245 -7.02 4.66 -16.32
N TYR A 246 -7.96 5.21 -17.09
CA TYR A 246 -9.11 5.91 -16.51
C TYR A 246 -10.02 4.97 -15.71
N LEU A 247 -10.26 3.75 -16.20
CA LEU A 247 -11.06 2.75 -15.46
C LEU A 247 -10.41 2.38 -14.12
N GLN A 248 -9.09 2.18 -14.11
CA GLN A 248 -8.37 1.87 -12.87
C GLN A 248 -8.39 3.05 -11.89
N VAL A 249 -8.08 4.26 -12.36
CA VAL A 249 -8.10 5.47 -11.53
C VAL A 249 -9.51 5.73 -10.98
N PHE A 250 -10.55 5.56 -11.80
CA PHE A 250 -11.94 5.69 -11.38
C PHE A 250 -12.29 4.71 -10.25
N LEU A 251 -11.91 3.44 -10.40
CA LEU A 251 -12.09 2.44 -9.34
C LEU A 251 -11.37 2.87 -8.04
N GLN A 252 -10.10 3.30 -8.13
CA GLN A 252 -9.35 3.75 -6.96
C GLN A 252 -9.98 4.97 -6.27
N ILE A 253 -10.51 5.93 -7.04
CA ILE A 253 -11.22 7.10 -6.50
C ILE A 253 -12.50 6.67 -5.77
N CYS A 254 -13.28 5.75 -6.34
CA CYS A 254 -14.48 5.23 -5.68
C CYS A 254 -14.13 4.53 -4.36
N ILE A 255 -13.03 3.77 -4.34
CA ILE A 255 -12.55 3.11 -3.13
C ILE A 255 -12.13 4.13 -2.06
N ILE A 256 -11.33 5.15 -2.42
CA ILE A 256 -10.95 6.24 -1.49
C ILE A 256 -12.18 6.98 -0.96
N ALA A 257 -13.14 7.23 -1.85
CA ALA A 257 -14.35 7.96 -1.51
C ALA A 257 -15.18 7.22 -0.48
N THR A 258 -15.24 5.88 -0.54
CA THR A 258 -16.10 5.03 0.32
C THR A 258 -15.35 4.40 1.50
N GLY A 259 -14.03 4.31 1.47
CA GLY A 259 -13.24 3.65 2.49
C GLY A 259 -11.83 4.18 2.64
N ASN A 260 -11.30 4.12 3.87
CA ASN A 260 -9.90 4.42 4.12
C ASN A 260 -9.03 3.16 3.99
N TYR A 261 -8.23 3.12 2.93
CA TYR A 261 -7.16 2.15 2.69
C TYR A 261 -5.79 2.80 2.74
N ASN A 262 -5.65 3.85 3.54
CA ASN A 262 -4.37 4.51 3.81
C ASN A 262 -3.80 5.14 2.54
N PHE A 263 -2.52 4.86 2.26
CA PHE A 263 -1.85 5.27 1.04
C PHE A 263 -1.94 4.23 -0.10
N PHE A 264 -2.65 3.10 0.07
CA PHE A 264 -2.72 2.01 -0.91
C PHE A 264 -3.29 2.46 -2.26
N ASN A 265 -4.45 3.13 -2.25
CA ASN A 265 -5.09 3.56 -3.50
C ASN A 265 -4.27 4.63 -4.21
N PHE A 266 -3.64 5.55 -3.47
CA PHE A 266 -2.73 6.56 -4.04
C PHE A 266 -1.52 5.89 -4.71
N LEU A 267 -0.95 4.86 -4.08
CA LEU A 267 0.13 4.07 -4.64
C LEU A 267 -0.32 3.36 -5.93
N THR A 268 -1.51 2.75 -5.94
CA THR A 268 -2.09 2.13 -7.14
C THR A 268 -2.36 3.14 -8.26
N ILE A 269 -2.84 4.35 -7.95
CA ILE A 269 -2.99 5.44 -8.92
C ILE A 269 -1.63 5.84 -9.50
N CYS A 270 -0.58 5.89 -8.67
CA CYS A 270 0.78 6.14 -9.16
C CYS A 270 1.23 5.04 -10.12
N LEU A 271 1.00 3.77 -9.80
CA LEU A 271 1.29 2.64 -10.69
C LEU A 271 0.57 2.75 -12.05
N CYS A 272 -0.67 3.25 -12.06
CA CYS A 272 -1.44 3.47 -13.29
C CYS A 272 -0.75 4.44 -14.26
N ILE A 273 0.11 5.36 -13.78
CA ILE A 273 0.88 6.28 -14.64
C ILE A 273 1.76 5.50 -15.64
N SER A 274 2.17 4.27 -15.33
CA SER A 274 2.91 3.39 -16.25
C SER A 274 2.15 3.03 -17.53
N LEU A 275 0.83 3.28 -17.60
CA LEU A 275 0.00 3.10 -18.79
C LEU A 275 0.04 4.30 -19.74
N LEU A 276 0.55 5.44 -19.28
CA LEU A 276 0.62 6.71 -20.01
C LEU A 276 1.97 6.89 -20.74
N ASP A 277 2.02 7.91 -21.60
CA ASP A 277 3.22 8.36 -22.32
C ASP A 277 3.27 9.90 -22.37
N ASP A 278 4.41 10.52 -22.70
CA ASP A 278 4.51 11.99 -22.69
C ASP A 278 3.58 12.67 -23.71
N GLN A 279 3.13 11.94 -24.74
CA GLN A 279 2.14 12.47 -25.68
C GLN A 279 0.79 12.74 -25.02
N PHE A 280 0.51 12.14 -23.86
CA PHE A 280 -0.70 12.42 -23.08
C PHE A 280 -0.74 13.86 -22.60
N PHE A 281 0.43 14.41 -22.24
CA PHE A 281 0.55 15.78 -21.73
C PHE A 281 0.80 16.81 -22.83
N SER A 282 1.11 16.38 -24.07
CA SER A 282 1.40 17.29 -25.19
C SER A 282 0.12 17.77 -25.88
N LYS A 283 -0.12 19.09 -25.87
CA LYS A 283 -1.23 19.73 -26.60
C LYS A 283 -1.04 19.78 -28.13
N ARG A 284 0.11 19.37 -28.69
CA ARG A 284 0.38 19.47 -30.13
C ARG A 284 -0.24 18.31 -30.92
N LYS A 285 -1.40 18.54 -31.53
CA LYS A 285 -1.97 17.64 -32.55
C LYS A 285 -1.13 17.72 -33.83
N SER A 286 -0.52 16.60 -34.23
CA SER A 286 0.21 16.49 -35.50
C SER A 286 -0.73 16.69 -36.70
N LYS A 287 -0.49 17.74 -37.51
CA LYS A 287 -1.30 18.13 -38.69
C LYS A 287 -1.12 17.24 -39.94
N ASN A 288 -0.59 16.02 -39.82
CA ASN A 288 -0.21 15.20 -40.99
C ASN A 288 -1.30 14.20 -41.42
N ASN A 289 -1.59 14.04 -42.72
CA ASN A 289 -2.73 13.23 -43.19
C ASN A 289 -2.57 11.72 -42.92
N LYS A 290 -1.34 11.18 -43.00
CA LYS A 290 -1.00 9.79 -42.59
C LYS A 290 -1.23 9.55 -41.09
N SER A 291 -1.14 10.60 -40.25
CA SER A 291 -1.42 10.50 -38.81
C SER A 291 -2.91 10.34 -38.53
N ARG A 292 -3.78 10.90 -39.39
CA ARG A 292 -5.24 10.80 -39.24
C ARG A 292 -5.76 9.38 -39.48
N ILE A 293 -5.35 8.72 -40.56
CA ILE A 293 -5.78 7.34 -40.86
C ILE A 293 -5.37 6.39 -39.72
N ARG A 294 -4.11 6.46 -39.28
CA ARG A 294 -3.62 5.68 -38.14
C ARG A 294 -4.41 5.96 -36.86
N ASN A 295 -4.81 7.22 -36.65
CA ASN A 295 -5.61 7.62 -35.50
C ASN A 295 -7.04 7.05 -35.56
N TYR A 296 -7.68 7.06 -36.73
CA TYR A 296 -9.00 6.44 -36.94
C TYR A 296 -8.95 4.93 -36.73
N LEU A 297 -7.97 4.25 -37.34
CA LEU A 297 -7.77 2.81 -37.15
C LEU A 297 -7.53 2.48 -35.67
N SER A 298 -6.70 3.28 -34.97
CA SER A 298 -6.48 3.15 -33.53
C SER A 298 -7.77 3.36 -32.73
N THR A 299 -8.66 4.28 -33.12
CA THR A 299 -9.99 4.43 -32.49
C THR A 299 -10.84 3.21 -32.74
N LEU A 300 -10.94 2.74 -33.99
CA LEU A 300 -11.76 1.58 -34.37
C LEU A 300 -11.35 0.33 -33.59
N ILE A 301 -10.04 0.03 -33.54
CA ILE A 301 -9.51 -1.07 -32.73
C ILE A 301 -9.90 -0.89 -31.26
N THR A 302 -9.85 0.33 -30.73
CA THR A 302 -10.22 0.58 -29.33
C THR A 302 -11.70 0.31 -29.08
N ILE A 303 -12.58 0.74 -29.99
CA ILE A 303 -14.02 0.48 -29.93
C ILE A 303 -14.28 -1.03 -30.00
N LEU A 304 -13.61 -1.75 -30.90
CA LEU A 304 -13.77 -3.20 -31.03
C LEU A 304 -13.31 -3.95 -29.78
N ILE A 305 -12.17 -3.58 -29.20
CA ILE A 305 -11.63 -4.23 -27.98
C ILE A 305 -12.56 -4.01 -26.79
N TYR A 306 -12.96 -2.77 -26.51
CA TYR A 306 -13.88 -2.49 -25.40
C TYR A 306 -15.30 -2.97 -25.68
N GLY A 307 -15.74 -2.93 -26.94
CA GLY A 307 -16.98 -3.57 -27.37
C GLY A 307 -16.97 -5.07 -27.10
N GLY A 308 -15.85 -5.74 -27.35
CA GLY A 308 -15.65 -7.15 -27.00
C GLY A 308 -15.67 -7.40 -25.49
N VAL A 309 -15.04 -6.53 -24.67
CA VAL A 309 -15.12 -6.61 -23.20
C VAL A 309 -16.56 -6.43 -22.71
N MET A 310 -17.30 -5.45 -23.26
CA MET A 310 -18.70 -5.20 -22.90
C MET A 310 -19.60 -6.36 -23.33
N TYR A 311 -19.41 -6.89 -24.54
CA TYR A 311 -20.14 -8.05 -25.04
C TYR A 311 -19.86 -9.31 -24.20
N GLY A 312 -18.59 -9.55 -23.85
CA GLY A 312 -18.22 -10.61 -22.92
C GLY A 312 -18.85 -10.42 -21.55
N THR A 313 -18.90 -9.18 -21.05
CA THR A 313 -19.57 -8.87 -19.77
C THR A 313 -21.05 -9.18 -19.84
N TYR A 314 -21.74 -8.79 -20.92
CA TYR A 314 -23.14 -9.09 -21.16
C TYR A 314 -23.43 -10.60 -21.13
N ILE A 315 -22.59 -11.43 -21.76
CA ILE A 315 -22.74 -12.89 -21.80
C ILE A 315 -22.38 -13.55 -20.48
N TYR A 316 -21.21 -13.25 -19.92
CA TYR A 316 -20.68 -13.97 -18.75
C TYR A 316 -21.38 -13.58 -17.43
N TYR A 317 -22.06 -12.42 -17.41
CA TYR A 317 -22.84 -11.94 -16.28
C TYR A 317 -24.35 -11.86 -16.56
N ASP A 318 -24.84 -12.45 -17.65
CA ASP A 318 -26.27 -12.54 -18.02
C ASP A 318 -27.03 -11.22 -17.79
N LEU A 319 -26.51 -10.12 -18.33
CA LEU A 319 -27.06 -8.80 -18.05
C LEU A 319 -28.40 -8.62 -18.77
N LYS A 320 -29.50 -8.60 -18.01
CA LYS A 320 -30.86 -8.43 -18.54
C LYS A 320 -31.46 -7.12 -18.07
N ILE A 321 -31.97 -6.32 -19.01
CA ILE A 321 -32.75 -5.11 -18.70
C ILE A 321 -34.19 -5.54 -18.54
N MET A 322 -34.76 -5.30 -17.36
CA MET A 322 -36.16 -5.60 -17.04
C MET A 322 -37.08 -4.42 -17.43
N ASP A 323 -38.39 -4.69 -17.52
CA ASP A 323 -39.40 -3.69 -17.92
C ASP A 323 -39.45 -2.45 -16.99
N ASN A 324 -39.03 -2.61 -15.74
CA ASN A 324 -38.94 -1.54 -14.73
C ASN A 324 -37.62 -0.75 -14.79
N TRP A 325 -36.83 -0.88 -15.87
CA TRP A 325 -35.51 -0.26 -16.05
C TRP A 325 -34.44 -0.71 -15.03
N THR A 326 -34.65 -1.84 -14.35
CA THR A 326 -33.62 -2.46 -13.51
C THR A 326 -32.77 -3.45 -14.30
N ILE A 327 -31.56 -3.72 -13.81
CA ILE A 327 -30.61 -4.64 -14.46
C ILE A 327 -30.43 -5.87 -13.57
N GLU A 328 -30.83 -7.03 -14.09
CA GLU A 328 -30.49 -8.32 -13.47
C GLU A 328 -29.08 -8.75 -13.91
N SER A 329 -28.33 -9.35 -13.00
CA SER A 329 -26.95 -9.79 -13.26
C SER A 329 -26.69 -11.11 -12.54
N ASN A 330 -26.21 -12.13 -13.25
CA ASN A 330 -25.93 -13.47 -12.74
C ASN A 330 -24.70 -14.06 -13.42
N ILE A 331 -23.82 -14.73 -12.67
CA ILE A 331 -22.66 -15.40 -13.26
C ILE A 331 -23.10 -16.65 -14.03
N THR A 332 -22.72 -16.76 -15.31
CA THR A 332 -23.12 -17.89 -16.19
C THR A 332 -22.11 -19.03 -16.26
N PHE A 333 -20.93 -18.86 -15.66
CA PHE A 333 -19.87 -19.87 -15.65
C PHE A 333 -19.69 -20.51 -14.27
N THR A 334 -19.20 -21.74 -14.25
CA THR A 334 -18.94 -22.50 -13.03
C THR A 334 -17.54 -22.24 -12.47
N GLN A 335 -17.32 -22.59 -11.20
CA GLN A 335 -16.01 -22.49 -10.57
C GLN A 335 -14.94 -23.36 -11.26
N ARG A 336 -15.33 -24.50 -11.85
CA ARG A 336 -14.41 -25.39 -12.58
C ARG A 336 -13.98 -24.76 -13.90
N GLU A 337 -14.93 -24.22 -14.66
CA GLU A 337 -14.65 -23.51 -15.91
C GLU A 337 -13.78 -22.27 -15.66
N PHE A 338 -14.09 -21.50 -14.61
CA PHE A 338 -13.24 -20.38 -14.22
C PHE A 338 -11.81 -20.83 -13.89
N GLY A 339 -11.64 -21.92 -13.13
CA GLY A 339 -10.31 -22.48 -12.83
C GLY A 339 -9.54 -22.93 -14.07
N TYR A 340 -10.23 -23.56 -15.03
CA TYR A 340 -9.65 -23.97 -16.30
C TYR A 340 -9.21 -22.76 -17.15
N ILE A 341 -10.08 -21.76 -17.31
CA ILE A 341 -9.76 -20.53 -18.05
C ILE A 341 -8.63 -19.79 -17.34
N LEU A 342 -8.67 -19.69 -16.01
CA LEU A 342 -7.65 -19.01 -15.21
C LEU A 342 -6.27 -19.62 -15.43
N TYR A 343 -6.15 -20.96 -15.47
CA TYR A 343 -4.90 -21.63 -15.81
C TYR A 343 -4.34 -21.13 -17.15
N HIS A 344 -5.17 -21.13 -18.19
CA HIS A 344 -4.76 -20.68 -19.53
C HIS A 344 -4.42 -19.20 -19.56
N VAL A 345 -5.21 -18.34 -18.90
CA VAL A 345 -4.95 -16.90 -18.82
C VAL A 345 -3.65 -16.61 -18.07
N VAL A 346 -3.39 -17.30 -16.96
CA VAL A 346 -2.13 -17.17 -16.21
C VAL A 346 -0.94 -17.56 -17.09
N VAL A 347 -1.00 -18.72 -17.75
CA VAL A 347 0.06 -19.18 -18.67
C VAL A 347 0.25 -18.20 -19.83
N PHE A 348 -0.83 -17.85 -20.52
CA PHE A 348 -0.81 -16.96 -21.68
C PHE A 348 -0.27 -15.57 -21.32
N SER A 349 -0.72 -14.98 -20.21
CA SER A 349 -0.26 -13.68 -19.76
C SER A 349 1.22 -13.65 -19.39
N MET A 350 1.79 -14.75 -18.87
CA MET A 350 3.24 -14.87 -18.64
C MET A 350 4.02 -14.79 -19.96
N TYR A 351 3.64 -15.59 -20.95
CA TYR A 351 4.30 -15.57 -22.27
C TYR A 351 4.08 -14.25 -23.00
N PHE A 352 2.87 -13.68 -22.92
CA PHE A 352 2.56 -12.39 -23.53
C PHE A 352 3.35 -11.24 -22.89
N ALA A 353 3.48 -11.25 -21.56
CA ALA A 353 4.33 -10.30 -20.84
C ALA A 353 5.80 -10.46 -21.26
N LEU A 354 6.32 -11.67 -21.33
CA LEU A 354 7.69 -11.94 -21.77
C LEU A 354 7.94 -11.45 -23.21
N ALA A 355 7.02 -11.71 -24.13
CA ALA A 355 7.10 -11.22 -25.50
C ALA A 355 7.02 -9.68 -25.55
N SER A 356 6.12 -9.07 -24.78
CA SER A 356 6.01 -7.62 -24.64
C SER A 356 7.30 -6.99 -24.11
N PHE A 357 7.94 -7.64 -23.13
CA PHE A 357 9.22 -7.22 -22.58
C PHE A 357 10.34 -7.28 -23.63
N ALA A 358 10.47 -8.43 -24.32
CA ALA A 358 11.49 -8.62 -25.35
C ALA A 358 11.35 -7.58 -26.47
N LEU A 359 10.12 -7.33 -26.94
CA LEU A 359 9.84 -6.29 -27.94
C LEU A 359 10.19 -4.89 -27.41
N THR A 360 9.91 -4.60 -26.13
CA THR A 360 10.27 -3.33 -25.50
C THR A 360 11.78 -3.14 -25.40
N LEU A 361 12.52 -4.21 -25.06
CA LEU A 361 13.99 -4.18 -24.99
C LEU A 361 14.62 -3.98 -26.36
N VAL A 362 14.22 -4.76 -27.36
CA VAL A 362 14.70 -4.64 -28.74
C VAL A 362 14.43 -3.24 -29.29
N SER A 363 13.19 -2.75 -29.12
CA SER A 363 12.82 -1.43 -29.60
C SER A 363 13.52 -0.28 -28.85
N THR A 364 13.88 -0.49 -27.58
CA THR A 364 14.74 0.43 -26.81
C THR A 364 16.15 0.47 -27.41
N ILE A 365 16.77 -0.68 -27.66
CA ILE A 365 18.10 -0.78 -28.27
C ILE A 365 18.11 -0.11 -29.65
N ILE A 366 17.14 -0.44 -30.50
CA ILE A 366 16.96 0.21 -31.80
C ILE A 366 16.87 1.73 -31.63
N SER A 367 16.03 2.20 -30.69
CA SER A 367 15.86 3.64 -30.49
C SER A 367 17.13 4.37 -30.08
N ILE A 368 18.05 3.74 -29.35
CA ILE A 368 19.35 4.32 -28.97
C ILE A 368 20.17 4.65 -30.23
N PHE A 369 20.20 3.75 -31.22
CA PHE A 369 20.98 3.95 -32.44
C PHE A 369 20.38 5.02 -33.37
N TYR A 370 19.04 5.09 -33.46
CA TYR A 370 18.31 6.02 -34.33
C TYR A 370 18.00 7.40 -33.71
N THR A 371 18.27 7.60 -32.42
CA THR A 371 17.99 8.86 -31.74
C THR A 371 18.95 9.97 -32.19
N LYS A 372 18.40 11.09 -32.66
CA LYS A 372 19.16 12.27 -33.10
C LYS A 372 19.79 13.07 -31.94
N GLU A 373 19.42 12.80 -30.69
CA GLU A 373 19.91 13.51 -29.50
C GLU A 373 21.30 13.02 -29.03
N MET A 374 21.74 11.84 -29.47
CA MET A 374 23.05 11.25 -29.13
C MET A 374 23.96 11.27 -30.35
N HIS A 375 24.90 12.23 -30.37
CA HIS A 375 25.82 12.41 -31.51
C HIS A 375 27.07 11.52 -31.42
N GLN A 376 27.57 11.23 -30.21
CA GLN A 376 28.81 10.48 -30.01
C GLN A 376 28.55 8.97 -29.93
N LEU A 377 29.47 8.17 -30.48
CA LEU A 377 29.40 6.70 -30.42
C LEU A 377 29.52 6.18 -28.97
N ASN A 378 30.37 6.80 -28.16
CA ASN A 378 30.57 6.43 -26.76
C ASN A 378 29.29 6.59 -25.92
N ASP A 379 28.51 7.64 -26.16
CA ASP A 379 27.21 7.85 -25.50
C ASP A 379 26.22 6.73 -25.85
N LYS A 380 26.18 6.32 -27.13
CA LYS A 380 25.32 5.24 -27.60
C LYS A 380 25.73 3.88 -27.02
N LEU A 381 27.04 3.60 -26.96
CA LEU A 381 27.57 2.38 -26.33
C LEU A 381 27.21 2.34 -24.84
N THR A 382 27.46 3.44 -24.13
CA THR A 382 27.15 3.56 -22.70
C THR A 382 25.65 3.37 -22.44
N ALA A 383 24.78 4.04 -23.21
CA ALA A 383 23.34 3.88 -23.10
C ALA A 383 22.89 2.44 -23.41
N THR A 384 23.53 1.76 -24.36
CA THR A 384 23.24 0.36 -24.68
C THR A 384 23.62 -0.56 -23.53
N VAL A 385 24.80 -0.36 -22.92
CA VAL A 385 25.23 -1.12 -21.74
C VAL A 385 24.24 -0.94 -20.58
N PHE A 386 23.83 0.29 -20.27
CA PHE A 386 22.82 0.54 -19.24
C PHE A 386 21.47 -0.10 -19.58
N ALA A 387 21.02 -0.02 -20.84
CA ALA A 387 19.79 -0.65 -21.26
C ALA A 387 19.83 -2.19 -21.12
N LEU A 388 20.96 -2.82 -21.41
CA LEU A 388 21.17 -4.26 -21.20
C LEU A 388 21.23 -4.63 -19.72
N LEU A 389 21.93 -3.85 -18.89
CA LEU A 389 21.99 -4.08 -17.43
C LEU A 389 20.60 -3.98 -16.78
N TYR A 390 19.82 -2.95 -17.14
CA TYR A 390 18.43 -2.83 -16.68
C TYR A 390 17.55 -3.93 -17.26
N GLY A 391 17.74 -4.30 -18.53
CA GLY A 391 17.06 -5.43 -19.15
C GLY A 391 17.28 -6.74 -18.39
N ILE A 392 18.52 -7.07 -18.05
CA ILE A 392 18.85 -8.28 -17.27
C ILE A 392 18.24 -8.22 -15.88
N SER A 393 18.37 -7.08 -15.19
CA SER A 393 17.84 -6.90 -13.83
C SER A 393 16.31 -7.06 -13.80
N ILE A 394 15.60 -6.48 -14.77
CA ILE A 394 14.14 -6.57 -14.87
C ILE A 394 13.69 -7.95 -15.33
N ALA A 395 14.44 -8.60 -16.23
CA ALA A 395 14.18 -9.99 -16.60
C ALA A 395 14.28 -10.91 -15.38
N TYR A 396 15.27 -10.68 -14.50
CA TYR A 396 15.38 -11.40 -13.23
C TYR A 396 14.16 -11.14 -12.34
N ILE A 397 13.82 -9.88 -12.07
CA ILE A 397 12.62 -9.51 -11.27
C ILE A 397 11.35 -10.15 -11.83
N PHE A 398 11.17 -10.11 -13.16
CA PHE A 398 10.06 -10.76 -13.82
C PHE A 398 10.06 -12.28 -13.56
N ALA A 399 11.19 -12.95 -13.76
CA ALA A 399 11.32 -14.40 -13.57
C ALA A 399 10.99 -14.84 -12.13
N ILE A 400 11.51 -14.16 -11.11
CA ILE A 400 11.17 -14.49 -9.71
C ILE A 400 9.73 -14.10 -9.36
N SER A 401 9.14 -13.08 -10.01
CA SER A 401 7.72 -12.70 -9.79
C SER A 401 6.71 -13.70 -10.35
N VAL A 402 7.14 -14.59 -11.25
CA VAL A 402 6.32 -15.68 -11.75
C VAL A 402 5.92 -16.65 -10.63
N VAL A 403 6.74 -16.79 -9.58
CA VAL A 403 6.47 -17.72 -8.46
C VAL A 403 5.18 -17.39 -7.72
N PRO A 404 5.00 -16.19 -7.12
CA PRO A 404 3.73 -15.84 -6.51
C PRO A 404 2.60 -15.68 -7.52
N TYR A 405 2.90 -15.30 -8.76
CA TYR A 405 1.87 -15.13 -9.79
C TYR A 405 1.25 -16.45 -10.26
N SER A 406 2.06 -17.50 -10.47
CA SER A 406 1.57 -18.81 -10.88
C SER A 406 0.74 -19.49 -9.79
N SER A 407 0.97 -19.14 -8.53
CA SER A 407 0.19 -19.64 -7.38
C SER A 407 -1.30 -19.27 -7.42
N LEU A 408 -1.70 -18.32 -8.29
CA LEU A 408 -3.10 -18.01 -8.56
C LEU A 408 -3.87 -19.20 -9.14
N SER A 409 -3.21 -20.06 -9.91
CA SER A 409 -3.81 -21.29 -10.46
C SER A 409 -3.33 -22.52 -9.71
N LYS A 410 -4.25 -23.22 -9.06
CA LYS A 410 -3.96 -24.48 -8.35
C LYS A 410 -3.52 -25.62 -9.28
N ILE A 411 -3.80 -25.50 -10.58
CA ILE A 411 -3.56 -26.54 -11.60
C ILE A 411 -2.13 -26.43 -12.17
N PHE A 412 -1.40 -25.36 -11.85
CA PHE A 412 -0.06 -25.15 -12.39
C PHE A 412 0.95 -26.16 -11.81
N ASN A 413 1.71 -26.83 -12.69
CA ASN A 413 2.60 -27.93 -12.36
C ASN A 413 3.85 -27.44 -11.59
N SER A 414 4.16 -28.07 -10.44
CA SER A 414 5.20 -27.61 -9.50
C SER A 414 6.62 -27.85 -9.99
N THR A 415 6.86 -28.81 -10.88
CA THR A 415 8.20 -29.28 -11.26
C THR A 415 9.04 -28.27 -12.06
N SER A 416 8.44 -27.42 -12.91
CA SER A 416 9.20 -26.41 -13.67
C SER A 416 9.54 -25.15 -12.86
N ILE A 417 8.90 -24.94 -11.70
CA ILE A 417 9.06 -23.73 -10.89
C ILE A 417 10.08 -23.93 -9.75
N ASP A 418 10.52 -25.16 -9.45
CA ASP A 418 11.40 -25.43 -8.29
C ASP A 418 12.67 -24.56 -8.25
N GLN A 419 13.32 -24.31 -9.39
CA GLN A 419 14.48 -23.43 -9.45
C GLN A 419 14.13 -21.97 -9.15
N LEU A 420 13.03 -21.47 -9.74
CA LEU A 420 12.54 -20.12 -9.50
C LEU A 420 12.07 -19.95 -8.05
N THR A 421 11.42 -20.96 -7.46
CA THR A 421 11.03 -20.97 -6.05
C THR A 421 12.25 -20.83 -5.14
N ARG A 422 13.34 -21.55 -5.42
CA ARG A 422 14.60 -21.43 -4.67
C ARG A 422 15.25 -20.05 -4.83
N LEU A 423 15.11 -19.41 -5.97
CA LEU A 423 15.60 -18.04 -6.17
C LEU A 423 14.73 -17.03 -5.44
N HIS A 424 13.41 -17.18 -5.54
CA HIS A 424 12.44 -16.34 -4.83
C HIS A 424 12.62 -16.43 -3.31
N SER A 425 12.76 -17.63 -2.75
CA SER A 425 12.93 -17.80 -1.30
C SER A 425 14.18 -17.13 -0.73
N LYS A 426 15.24 -16.97 -1.54
CA LYS A 426 16.45 -16.23 -1.13
C LYS A 426 16.21 -14.74 -0.97
N VAL A 427 15.23 -14.17 -1.67
CA VAL A 427 14.94 -12.71 -1.69
C VAL A 427 13.60 -12.34 -1.06
N ASP A 428 12.79 -13.33 -0.66
CA ASP A 428 11.46 -13.15 -0.06
C ASP A 428 11.49 -12.22 1.16
N HIS A 429 12.52 -12.36 2.00
CA HIS A 429 12.74 -11.51 3.18
C HIS A 429 12.92 -10.01 2.86
N LEU A 430 13.24 -9.65 1.61
CA LEU A 430 13.38 -8.26 1.17
C LEU A 430 12.05 -7.65 0.73
N HIS A 431 10.98 -8.43 0.60
CA HIS A 431 9.67 -7.99 0.12
C HIS A 431 9.72 -7.23 -1.22
N ILE A 432 10.70 -7.58 -2.08
CA ILE A 432 10.83 -7.00 -3.41
C ILE A 432 9.87 -7.64 -4.42
N ILE A 433 9.24 -8.76 -4.06
CA ILE A 433 8.22 -9.47 -4.82
C ILE A 433 7.22 -10.06 -3.86
N ASN A 434 5.94 -9.75 -4.05
CA ASN A 434 4.88 -10.18 -3.14
C ASN A 434 3.67 -10.79 -3.87
N SER A 435 2.82 -11.45 -3.09
CA SER A 435 1.49 -11.89 -3.50
C SER A 435 0.43 -10.88 -3.06
N TYR A 436 -0.60 -10.69 -3.89
CA TYR A 436 -1.67 -9.71 -3.63
C TYR A 436 -3.04 -10.37 -3.58
N GLY A 437 -3.94 -9.86 -2.74
CA GLY A 437 -5.28 -10.42 -2.64
C GLY A 437 -6.11 -9.87 -1.48
N LEU A 438 -6.51 -8.61 -1.56
CA LEU A 438 -7.44 -8.00 -0.59
C LEU A 438 -8.86 -8.55 -0.78
N PHE A 439 -9.59 -8.67 0.34
CA PHE A 439 -11.01 -9.07 0.38
C PHE A 439 -11.33 -10.39 -0.33
N ARG A 440 -10.40 -11.34 -0.24
CA ARG A 440 -10.55 -12.69 -0.81
C ARG A 440 -11.89 -13.33 -0.43
N ARG A 441 -12.29 -13.22 0.84
CA ARG A 441 -13.62 -13.59 1.33
C ARG A 441 -14.26 -12.36 1.95
N MET A 442 -15.52 -12.11 1.61
CA MET A 442 -16.30 -11.08 2.29
C MET A 442 -16.51 -11.47 3.74
N THR A 443 -16.28 -10.53 4.63
CA THR A 443 -16.56 -10.62 6.06
C THR A 443 -17.81 -9.81 6.35
N GLY A 444 -18.51 -10.12 7.45
CA GLY A 444 -19.70 -9.38 7.85
C GLY A 444 -21.04 -9.88 7.29
N VAL A 445 -21.11 -11.09 6.72
CA VAL A 445 -22.36 -11.66 6.18
C VAL A 445 -23.45 -11.81 7.24
N GLU A 446 -23.05 -12.08 8.48
CA GLU A 446 -23.95 -12.19 9.65
C GLU A 446 -23.94 -10.90 10.50
N GLY A 447 -23.52 -9.78 9.90
CA GLY A 447 -23.22 -8.54 10.60
C GLY A 447 -21.73 -8.36 10.86
N ARG A 448 -21.32 -7.10 10.97
CA ARG A 448 -19.93 -6.70 11.15
C ARG A 448 -19.40 -7.13 12.54
N PRO A 449 -18.42 -8.03 12.63
CA PRO A 449 -17.85 -8.42 13.90
C PRO A 449 -17.02 -7.28 14.48
N GLU A 450 -17.21 -6.99 15.76
CA GLU A 450 -16.51 -5.89 16.42
C GLU A 450 -16.03 -6.27 17.83
N VAL A 451 -14.83 -5.80 18.17
CA VAL A 451 -14.27 -5.94 19.52
C VAL A 451 -14.46 -4.62 20.25
N VAL A 452 -15.37 -4.63 21.22
CA VAL A 452 -15.67 -3.50 22.10
C VAL A 452 -14.87 -3.65 23.37
N ILE A 453 -14.06 -2.66 23.74
CA ILE A 453 -13.25 -2.65 24.96
C ILE A 453 -13.95 -1.77 25.99
N GLU A 454 -14.20 -2.29 27.18
CA GLU A 454 -14.88 -1.60 28.26
C GLU A 454 -14.03 -1.62 29.53
N GLY A 455 -14.04 -0.51 30.27
CA GLY A 455 -13.48 -0.42 31.62
C GLY A 455 -14.57 -0.33 32.68
N SER A 456 -14.23 -0.68 33.93
CA SER A 456 -15.07 -0.45 35.11
C SER A 456 -14.23 -0.37 36.40
N ASP A 457 -14.77 0.29 37.41
CA ASP A 457 -14.23 0.29 38.78
C ASP A 457 -14.76 -0.87 39.64
N SER A 458 -15.82 -1.55 39.20
CA SER A 458 -16.42 -2.73 39.84
C SER A 458 -16.69 -3.83 38.82
N ILE A 459 -16.57 -5.09 39.23
CA ILE A 459 -16.91 -6.23 38.38
C ILE A 459 -18.40 -6.24 37.97
N GLU A 460 -19.26 -5.68 38.83
CA GLU A 460 -20.71 -5.55 38.61
C GLU A 460 -21.07 -4.42 37.64
N GLY A 461 -20.11 -3.54 37.31
CA GLY A 461 -20.32 -2.35 36.48
C GLY A 461 -20.56 -1.08 37.29
N PRO A 462 -21.01 0.02 36.64
CA PRO A 462 -21.30 0.12 35.22
C PRO A 462 -20.03 0.03 34.36
N TRP A 463 -20.11 -0.74 33.28
CA TRP A 463 -19.04 -0.85 32.28
C TRP A 463 -19.17 0.28 31.26
N LYS A 464 -18.05 0.93 30.94
CA LYS A 464 -17.99 2.06 30.00
C LYS A 464 -17.01 1.76 28.88
N GLU A 465 -17.44 1.97 27.64
CA GLU A 465 -16.66 1.71 26.44
C GLU A 465 -15.52 2.72 26.26
N TYR A 466 -14.36 2.23 25.81
CA TYR A 466 -13.30 3.07 25.24
C TYR A 466 -13.57 3.29 23.76
N GLU A 467 -13.88 4.53 23.38
CA GLU A 467 -14.09 4.88 21.98
C GLU A 467 -12.75 5.01 21.22
N PHE A 468 -12.75 4.54 19.98
CA PHE A 468 -11.63 4.67 19.04
C PHE A 468 -11.79 5.95 18.20
N LEU A 469 -10.72 6.43 17.59
CA LEU A 469 -10.74 7.69 16.84
C LEU A 469 -11.42 7.57 15.47
N TYR A 470 -11.19 6.46 14.76
CA TYR A 470 -11.54 6.33 13.34
C TYR A 470 -12.35 5.07 13.02
N LYS A 471 -12.16 4.03 13.83
CA LYS A 471 -12.96 2.81 13.76
C LYS A 471 -14.44 3.13 14.05
N PRO A 472 -15.39 2.55 13.28
CA PRO A 472 -16.80 2.62 13.62
C PRO A 472 -17.10 2.10 15.02
N GLY A 473 -17.89 2.87 15.77
CA GLY A 473 -18.30 2.58 17.14
C GLY A 473 -19.68 3.19 17.39
N ASN A 474 -19.72 4.32 18.09
CA ASN A 474 -20.95 5.04 18.40
C ASN A 474 -21.76 5.36 17.13
N VAL A 475 -22.98 4.82 17.04
CA VAL A 475 -23.87 4.94 15.88
C VAL A 475 -24.44 6.34 15.67
N ASN A 476 -24.32 7.22 16.67
CA ASN A 476 -24.74 8.62 16.57
C ASN A 476 -23.65 9.52 15.94
N ASN A 477 -22.41 9.02 15.83
CA ASN A 477 -21.29 9.77 15.28
C ASN A 477 -21.17 9.54 13.77
N SER A 478 -20.83 10.61 13.03
CA SER A 478 -20.55 10.51 11.58
C SER A 478 -19.19 9.85 11.33
N LEU A 479 -19.11 9.07 10.26
CA LEU A 479 -17.85 8.42 9.84
C LEU A 479 -16.84 9.44 9.28
N PRO A 480 -15.58 9.43 9.74
CA PRO A 480 -14.57 10.41 9.32
C PRO A 480 -13.96 10.11 7.94
N PHE A 481 -13.41 11.14 7.28
CA PHE A 481 -12.52 10.97 6.14
C PHE A 481 -11.06 11.02 6.63
N VAL A 482 -10.37 9.87 6.58
CA VAL A 482 -9.06 9.70 7.24
C VAL A 482 -7.91 9.66 6.24
N ALA A 483 -8.17 9.27 5.00
CA ALA A 483 -7.15 9.09 3.98
C ALA A 483 -6.35 10.40 3.77
N PRO A 484 -5.00 10.36 3.67
CA PRO A 484 -4.15 9.18 3.50
C PRO A 484 -3.56 8.61 4.79
N TYR A 485 -4.02 9.07 5.97
CA TYR A 485 -3.52 8.58 7.25
C TYR A 485 -3.93 7.11 7.49
N GLN A 486 -3.00 6.33 8.05
CA GLN A 486 -3.20 4.95 8.44
C GLN A 486 -3.30 4.82 9.96
N PRO A 487 -4.49 4.80 10.55
CA PRO A 487 -4.65 4.47 11.97
C PRO A 487 -4.44 2.96 12.17
N ARG A 488 -3.20 2.57 12.51
CA ARG A 488 -2.77 1.16 12.56
C ARG A 488 -3.47 0.38 13.67
N LEU A 489 -3.78 1.03 14.80
CA LEU A 489 -4.53 0.42 15.89
C LEU A 489 -5.97 0.12 15.48
N ASP A 490 -6.71 1.14 15.03
CA ASP A 490 -8.09 1.03 14.54
C ASP A 490 -8.21 -0.02 13.43
N TRP A 491 -7.25 -0.03 12.50
CA TRP A 491 -7.27 -1.01 11.41
C TRP A 491 -7.05 -2.44 11.92
N GLN A 492 -6.17 -2.60 12.91
CA GLN A 492 -5.87 -3.92 13.44
C GLN A 492 -6.94 -4.47 14.38
N MET A 493 -7.79 -3.61 14.96
CA MET A 493 -8.98 -4.03 15.69
C MET A 493 -9.96 -4.81 14.79
N TRP A 494 -10.09 -4.43 13.51
CA TRP A 494 -10.92 -5.17 12.56
C TRP A 494 -10.40 -6.60 12.33
N PHE A 495 -9.08 -6.79 12.22
CA PHE A 495 -8.50 -8.15 12.12
C PHE A 495 -8.64 -8.93 13.43
N ALA A 496 -8.48 -8.26 14.57
CA ALA A 496 -8.68 -8.87 15.87
C ALA A 496 -10.09 -9.45 16.03
N ALA A 497 -11.11 -8.78 15.49
CA ALA A 497 -12.50 -9.24 15.53
C ALA A 497 -12.75 -10.55 14.76
N LEU A 498 -11.86 -10.91 13.82
CA LEU A 498 -11.96 -12.13 13.02
C LEU A 498 -11.26 -13.34 13.67
N GLY A 499 -10.57 -13.15 14.78
CA GLY A 499 -9.77 -14.18 15.45
C GLY A 499 -10.00 -14.24 16.95
N THR A 500 -9.14 -14.98 17.64
CA THR A 500 -9.14 -15.05 19.12
C THR A 500 -8.00 -14.22 19.71
N TYR A 501 -8.04 -13.95 21.01
CA TYR A 501 -6.95 -13.23 21.68
C TYR A 501 -5.63 -14.00 21.69
N HIS A 502 -5.67 -15.34 21.65
CA HIS A 502 -4.45 -16.14 21.54
C HIS A 502 -3.70 -15.90 20.22
N GLN A 503 -4.45 -15.60 19.15
CA GLN A 503 -3.88 -15.23 17.85
C GLN A 503 -3.45 -13.75 17.82
N ASN A 504 -3.93 -12.95 18.76
CA ASN A 504 -3.72 -11.50 18.85
C ASN A 504 -3.17 -11.09 20.22
N PRO A 505 -1.96 -11.54 20.61
CA PRO A 505 -1.40 -11.29 21.94
C PRO A 505 -1.17 -9.79 22.24
N TRP A 506 -1.11 -8.96 21.19
CA TRP A 506 -1.05 -7.51 21.32
C TRP A 506 -2.30 -6.91 21.99
N LEU A 507 -3.47 -7.57 21.94
CA LEU A 507 -4.69 -7.15 22.65
C LEU A 507 -4.51 -7.23 24.17
N MET A 508 -3.80 -8.25 24.65
CA MET A 508 -3.50 -8.41 26.08
C MET A 508 -2.55 -7.29 26.54
N SER A 509 -1.61 -6.89 25.67
CA SER A 509 -0.75 -5.74 25.92
C SER A 509 -1.56 -4.45 25.94
N LEU A 510 -2.45 -4.23 24.96
CA LEU A 510 -3.36 -3.09 24.95
C LEU A 510 -4.17 -3.01 26.26
N ALA A 511 -4.80 -4.09 26.69
CA ALA A 511 -5.56 -4.12 27.94
C ALA A 511 -4.69 -3.80 29.17
N TYR A 512 -3.47 -4.36 29.25
CA TYR A 512 -2.52 -4.02 30.29
C TYR A 512 -2.17 -2.52 30.32
N ARG A 513 -1.98 -1.90 29.14
CA ARG A 513 -1.67 -0.48 29.00
C ARG A 513 -2.85 0.42 29.38
N LEU A 514 -4.09 0.00 29.08
CA LEU A 514 -5.32 0.68 29.52
C LEU A 514 -5.52 0.60 31.04
N LEU A 515 -5.36 -0.59 31.63
CA LEU A 515 -5.38 -0.79 33.09
C LEU A 515 -4.30 0.04 33.81
N SER A 516 -3.17 0.26 33.13
CA SER A 516 -2.06 1.07 33.65
C SER A 516 -2.22 2.56 33.38
N GLY A 517 -3.23 2.99 32.62
CA GLY A 517 -3.45 4.40 32.26
C GLY A 517 -2.32 5.03 31.43
N GLN A 518 -1.70 4.28 30.53
CA GLN A 518 -0.51 4.75 29.79
C GLN A 518 -0.90 5.84 28.78
N PRO A 519 -0.41 7.08 28.93
CA PRO A 519 -0.88 8.22 28.15
C PRO A 519 -0.56 8.09 26.66
N GLU A 520 0.57 7.47 26.30
CA GLU A 520 0.98 7.28 24.90
C GLU A 520 0.04 6.33 24.16
N VAL A 521 -0.50 5.31 24.85
CA VAL A 521 -1.48 4.37 24.28
C VAL A 521 -2.87 4.99 24.24
N LEU A 522 -3.27 5.72 25.29
CA LEU A 522 -4.55 6.44 25.32
C LEU A 522 -4.64 7.52 24.23
N ALA A 523 -3.51 8.10 23.82
CA ALA A 523 -3.44 9.05 22.70
C ALA A 523 -3.78 8.42 21.32
N LEU A 524 -3.74 7.09 21.20
CA LEU A 524 -4.21 6.38 20.00
C LEU A 524 -5.74 6.17 19.98
N MET A 525 -6.43 6.49 21.08
CA MET A 525 -7.87 6.34 21.25
C MET A 525 -8.56 7.71 21.35
N ASN A 526 -9.90 7.72 21.36
CA ASN A 526 -10.64 8.96 21.50
C ASN A 526 -10.44 9.51 22.93
N THR A 527 -9.59 10.52 23.04
CA THR A 527 -9.28 11.13 24.32
C THR A 527 -10.40 12.04 24.82
N VAL A 528 -11.32 12.51 23.97
CA VAL A 528 -12.43 13.41 24.32
C VAL A 528 -13.52 12.67 25.08
N GLU A 529 -13.92 11.52 24.55
CA GLU A 529 -14.98 10.67 25.10
C GLU A 529 -14.43 9.58 26.03
N ASN A 530 -13.17 9.67 26.45
CA ASN A 530 -12.56 8.69 27.34
C ASN A 530 -13.21 8.74 28.76
N PRO A 531 -13.90 7.67 29.20
CA PRO A 531 -14.58 7.63 30.50
C PRO A 531 -13.62 7.53 31.71
N PHE A 532 -12.34 7.27 31.47
CA PHE A 532 -11.30 7.03 32.49
C PHE A 532 -10.15 8.03 32.38
N ARG A 533 -10.45 9.31 32.12
CA ARG A 533 -9.46 10.41 31.99
C ARG A 533 -8.66 10.65 33.26
N ASP A 534 -9.34 10.70 34.41
CA ASP A 534 -8.71 11.10 35.68
C ASP A 534 -7.98 9.95 36.36
N ARG A 535 -8.52 8.73 36.21
CA ARG A 535 -7.93 7.51 36.78
C ARG A 535 -8.20 6.31 35.86
N PRO A 536 -7.23 5.38 35.72
CA PRO A 536 -7.46 4.15 34.98
C PRO A 536 -8.49 3.26 35.68
N PRO A 537 -9.24 2.43 34.92
CA PRO A 537 -10.20 1.50 35.49
C PRO A 537 -9.51 0.36 36.25
N LYS A 538 -10.23 -0.25 37.20
CA LYS A 538 -9.75 -1.45 37.90
C LYS A 538 -9.89 -2.72 37.07
N TYR A 539 -10.91 -2.77 36.22
CA TYR A 539 -11.24 -3.91 35.38
C TYR A 539 -11.36 -3.44 33.93
N VAL A 540 -10.87 -4.26 33.00
CA VAL A 540 -11.06 -4.06 31.56
C VAL A 540 -11.56 -5.37 30.97
N ARG A 541 -12.61 -5.33 30.17
CA ARG A 541 -13.10 -6.47 29.40
C ARG A 541 -13.17 -6.10 27.92
N ALA A 542 -13.13 -7.10 27.07
CA ALA A 542 -13.53 -6.95 25.68
C ALA A 542 -14.76 -7.83 25.44
N ASN A 543 -15.81 -7.37 24.77
CA ASN A 543 -16.95 -8.26 24.51
C ASN A 543 -16.48 -9.48 23.68
N ARG A 544 -16.78 -10.69 24.19
CA ARG A 544 -16.21 -12.04 23.90
C ARG A 544 -14.98 -12.50 24.72
N ILE A 545 -14.35 -11.65 25.53
CA ILE A 545 -13.19 -11.96 26.40
C ILE A 545 -13.27 -11.17 27.72
N LEU A 546 -13.58 -11.84 28.83
CA LEU A 546 -13.51 -11.23 30.16
C LEU A 546 -12.04 -11.22 30.64
N MET A 547 -11.44 -10.05 30.89
CA MET A 547 -10.14 -9.94 31.56
C MET A 547 -10.34 -9.42 32.99
N LEU A 548 -10.01 -10.24 33.97
CA LEU A 548 -10.16 -9.91 35.38
C LEU A 548 -8.89 -9.22 35.90
N GLY A 549 -9.04 -8.05 36.53
CA GLY A 549 -7.96 -7.33 37.21
C GLY A 549 -8.30 -7.08 38.69
N GLY A 550 -7.60 -7.73 39.62
CA GLY A 550 -7.65 -7.41 41.05
C GLY A 550 -6.55 -6.42 41.45
N LEU A 551 -6.79 -5.65 42.52
CA LEU A 551 -5.96 -4.53 43.03
C LEU A 551 -4.47 -4.82 43.21
N GLY A 552 -3.61 -3.95 42.65
CA GLY A 552 -2.24 -3.69 43.11
C GLY A 552 -1.18 -3.91 42.04
N LYS A 553 -0.09 -3.13 42.06
CA LYS A 553 1.12 -3.33 41.21
C LYS A 553 1.68 -4.77 41.25
N GLN A 554 1.17 -5.63 42.15
CA GLN A 554 1.53 -7.04 42.34
C GLN A 554 0.42 -8.05 41.99
N SER A 555 -0.73 -7.60 41.48
CA SER A 555 -1.93 -8.46 41.27
C SER A 555 -2.29 -8.67 39.80
N HIS A 556 -1.47 -8.17 38.88
CA HIS A 556 -1.54 -8.51 37.45
C HIS A 556 -0.62 -9.68 37.09
N SER A 557 -0.17 -10.47 38.08
CA SER A 557 0.85 -11.51 37.89
C SER A 557 0.56 -12.45 36.71
N PRO A 558 -0.67 -12.98 36.50
CA PRO A 558 -0.93 -13.85 35.35
C PRO A 558 -0.83 -13.14 33.99
N LEU A 559 -1.30 -11.88 33.90
CA LEU A 559 -1.23 -11.10 32.65
C LEU A 559 0.19 -10.65 32.36
N ILE A 560 0.92 -10.18 33.37
CA ILE A 560 2.34 -9.79 33.26
C ILE A 560 3.19 -11.01 32.93
N GLU A 561 2.94 -12.16 33.56
CA GLU A 561 3.61 -13.42 33.27
C GLU A 561 3.34 -13.87 31.84
N TYR A 562 2.08 -13.80 31.40
CA TYR A 562 1.71 -14.09 30.01
C TYR A 562 2.45 -13.17 29.02
N LEU A 563 2.42 -11.85 29.25
CA LEU A 563 3.08 -10.88 28.37
C LEU A 563 4.61 -11.02 28.37
N THR A 564 5.19 -11.38 29.51
CA THR A 564 6.62 -11.68 29.64
C THR A 564 6.99 -12.97 28.91
N LYS A 565 6.17 -14.02 29.03
CA LYS A 565 6.32 -15.28 28.27
C LYS A 565 6.22 -15.07 26.77
N MET A 566 5.33 -14.17 26.34
CA MET A 566 5.19 -13.73 24.94
C MET A 566 6.29 -12.75 24.50
N LYS A 567 7.24 -12.40 25.39
CA LYS A 567 8.35 -11.45 25.16
C LYS A 567 7.91 -10.04 24.76
N ILE A 568 6.68 -9.65 25.10
CA ILE A 568 6.13 -8.30 24.84
C ILE A 568 6.55 -7.34 25.95
N LEU A 569 6.45 -7.77 27.21
CA LEU A 569 7.03 -7.06 28.34
C LEU A 569 8.41 -7.67 28.64
N GLN A 570 9.42 -6.83 28.78
CA GLN A 570 10.76 -7.25 29.18
C GLN A 570 11.22 -6.41 30.37
N GLU A 571 11.67 -7.07 31.43
CA GLU A 571 12.21 -6.44 32.65
C GLU A 571 13.59 -5.82 32.42
N LYS A 572 14.32 -6.24 31.39
CA LYS A 572 15.65 -5.70 31.10
C LYS A 572 15.54 -4.22 30.75
N PRO A 573 16.28 -3.32 31.44
CA PRO A 573 16.26 -1.91 31.13
C PRO A 573 16.81 -1.70 29.71
N GLY A 574 16.12 -0.88 28.92
CA GLY A 574 16.55 -0.50 27.58
C GLY A 574 17.91 0.20 27.56
N PHE A 575 18.44 0.43 26.36
CA PHE A 575 19.56 1.35 26.19
C PHE A 575 19.09 2.76 26.58
N LYS A 576 19.78 3.41 27.53
CA LYS A 576 19.45 4.76 27.96
C LYS A 576 19.97 5.76 26.93
N VAL A 577 19.20 6.81 26.68
CA VAL A 577 19.64 7.93 25.86
C VAL A 577 20.83 8.60 26.53
N THR A 578 21.88 8.85 25.76
CA THR A 578 23.07 9.60 26.21
C THR A 578 23.19 10.95 25.53
N ASN A 579 22.53 11.15 24.38
CA ASN A 579 22.50 12.40 23.64
C ASN A 579 21.23 13.22 23.99
N GLU A 580 21.26 13.91 25.12
CA GLU A 580 20.13 14.72 25.61
C GLU A 580 19.74 15.89 24.69
N PRO A 581 20.67 16.64 24.06
CA PRO A 581 20.29 17.72 23.13
C PRO A 581 19.46 17.21 21.95
N PHE A 582 19.85 16.06 21.38
CA PHE A 582 19.12 15.50 20.25
C PHE A 582 17.73 15.00 20.67
N LYS A 583 17.65 14.37 21.84
CA LYS A 583 16.38 13.98 22.45
C LYS A 583 15.44 15.18 22.66
N LEU A 584 15.94 16.30 23.18
CA LEU A 584 15.12 17.51 23.39
C LEU A 584 14.51 18.02 22.06
N ILE A 585 15.27 17.98 20.97
CA ILE A 585 14.77 18.36 19.64
C ILE A 585 13.63 17.44 19.21
N LEU A 586 13.80 16.11 19.37
CA LEU A 586 12.79 15.12 19.01
C LEU A 586 11.54 15.25 19.89
N ASP A 587 11.69 15.47 21.19
CA ASP A 587 10.59 15.70 22.13
C ASP A 587 9.78 16.95 21.77
N ASN A 588 10.47 18.05 21.39
CA ASN A 588 9.81 19.27 20.92
C ASN A 588 9.00 19.04 19.63
N LEU A 589 9.56 18.27 18.68
CA LEU A 589 8.85 17.89 17.45
C LEU A 589 7.63 17.01 17.77
N ARG A 590 7.77 16.01 18.65
CA ARG A 590 6.65 15.18 19.13
C ARG A 590 5.56 16.04 19.78
N SER A 591 5.93 17.00 20.60
CA SER A 591 4.98 17.92 21.27
C SER A 591 4.23 18.80 20.27
N LEU A 592 4.87 19.27 19.20
CA LEU A 592 4.22 20.04 18.15
C LEU A 592 3.21 19.17 17.38
N VAL A 593 3.66 17.98 16.95
CA VAL A 593 2.90 17.07 16.10
C VAL A 593 1.70 16.47 16.83
N SER A 594 1.84 16.13 18.12
CA SER A 594 0.76 15.57 18.94
C SER A 594 -0.43 16.52 19.18
N LYS A 595 -0.28 17.83 18.90
CA LYS A 595 -1.35 18.82 19.05
C LYS A 595 -2.27 18.92 17.83
N VAL A 596 -1.92 18.28 16.72
CA VAL A 596 -2.65 18.40 15.45
C VAL A 596 -3.13 17.01 15.03
N GLU A 597 -4.35 16.94 14.49
CA GLU A 597 -4.89 15.69 13.95
C GLU A 597 -3.96 15.16 12.83
N PRO A 598 -3.61 13.86 12.83
CA PRO A 598 -2.74 13.26 11.83
C PRO A 598 -3.17 13.52 10.38
N SER A 599 -4.47 13.42 10.09
CA SER A 599 -5.03 13.65 8.76
C SER A 599 -4.71 15.07 8.25
N LEU A 600 -4.88 16.08 9.11
CA LEU A 600 -4.59 17.49 8.84
C LEU A 600 -3.10 17.74 8.67
N ILE A 601 -2.23 17.07 9.43
CA ILE A 601 -0.77 17.15 9.24
C ILE A 601 -0.40 16.66 7.84
N LEU A 602 -0.88 15.48 7.45
CA LEU A 602 -0.56 14.87 6.17
C LEU A 602 -1.02 15.75 4.99
N TRP A 603 -2.27 16.25 5.03
CA TRP A 603 -2.78 17.16 4.02
C TRP A 603 -2.12 18.54 4.07
N GLY A 604 -1.76 19.03 5.25
CA GLY A 604 -1.03 20.30 5.44
C GLY A 604 0.36 20.27 4.79
N VAL A 605 1.12 19.19 5.02
CA VAL A 605 2.45 19.04 4.38
C VAL A 605 2.29 18.86 2.86
N PHE A 606 1.30 18.10 2.41
CA PHE A 606 1.01 17.95 0.97
C PHE A 606 0.69 19.29 0.29
N THR A 607 -0.24 20.06 0.87
CA THR A 607 -0.66 21.36 0.34
C THR A 607 0.48 22.37 0.36
N ALA A 608 1.31 22.38 1.41
CA ALA A 608 2.51 23.21 1.48
C ALA A 608 3.49 22.88 0.34
N GLY A 609 3.79 21.59 0.11
CA GLY A 609 4.67 21.21 -0.99
C GLY A 609 4.09 21.54 -2.37
N TYR A 610 2.78 21.39 -2.55
CA TYR A 610 2.09 21.81 -3.77
C TYR A 610 2.18 23.33 -4.00
N ALA A 611 1.99 24.12 -2.95
CA ALA A 611 2.15 25.58 -3.00
C ALA A 611 3.58 26.00 -3.37
N ILE A 612 4.61 25.30 -2.86
CA ILE A 612 6.02 25.55 -3.24
C ILE A 612 6.24 25.26 -4.73
N ILE A 613 5.66 24.18 -5.27
CA ILE A 613 5.77 23.85 -6.69
C ILE A 613 5.12 24.94 -7.56
N LEU A 614 3.92 25.38 -7.21
CA LEU A 614 3.19 26.42 -7.96
C LEU A 614 3.90 27.77 -7.94
N THR A 615 4.32 28.22 -6.76
CA THR A 615 5.02 29.52 -6.58
C THR A 615 6.41 29.50 -7.22
N GLY A 616 7.15 28.40 -7.09
CA GLY A 616 8.44 28.21 -7.76
C GLY A 616 8.33 28.25 -9.28
N TYR A 617 7.25 27.71 -9.85
CA TYR A 617 6.98 27.80 -11.29
C TYR A 617 6.74 29.25 -11.74
N SER A 618 5.91 30.01 -11.01
CA SER A 618 5.60 31.41 -11.32
C SER A 618 6.85 32.30 -11.38
N ASN A 619 7.75 32.15 -10.40
CA ASN A 619 9.01 32.90 -10.38
C ASN A 619 9.96 32.54 -11.54
N SER A 620 9.92 31.30 -12.02
CA SER A 620 10.72 30.88 -13.19
C SER A 620 10.20 31.43 -14.51
N VAL A 621 8.88 31.65 -14.63
CA VAL A 621 8.25 32.24 -15.81
C VAL A 621 8.45 33.75 -15.82
N SER A 622 8.37 34.41 -14.65
CA SER A 622 8.63 35.85 -14.52
C SER A 622 10.10 36.23 -14.81
N LYS A 623 11.07 35.33 -14.59
CA LYS A 623 12.49 35.56 -14.93
C LYS A 623 12.83 35.28 -16.40
N LYS A 624 11.88 34.76 -17.19
CA LYS A 624 12.05 34.43 -18.62
C LYS A 624 11.27 35.35 -19.56
N LYS A 625 10.47 36.26 -19.00
CA LYS A 625 10.02 37.48 -19.67
C LYS A 625 10.96 38.60 -19.27
#